data_AF-A0A1R1A2D4-F1
#
_entry.id   AF-A0A1R1A2D4-F1
#
_cell.length_a   1.000
_cell.length_b   1.000
_cell.length_c   1.000
_cell.angle_alpha   90.00
_cell.angle_beta   90.00
_cell.angle_gamma   90.00
#
_symmetry.space_group_name_H-M   'P 1'
#
loop_
_entity.id
_entity.type
_entity.pdbx_description
1 polymer ?
#
loop_
_entity_poly.entity_id
_entity_poly.type
_entity_poly.pdbx_seq_one_letter_code
_entity_poly.pdbx_strand_id
1 'polypeptide(L)'
;MIESLSKDQIEEAKHALGLTYKKKPTRNYFYTSANDKNWRDLVDKGLATTASGWSEEKAYFKLTFEAAKMIYGKPMSLKYFKEIS
;
A
#
# COMPACT_ATOMS: atom_id res chain seq x y z
N MET A 1 9.61 1.85 12.58
CA MET A 1 8.99 1.12 11.44
C MET A 1 8.66 2.02 10.25
N ILE A 2 8.10 3.24 10.41
CA ILE A 2 8.04 4.22 9.29
C ILE A 2 9.42 4.80 8.94
N GLU A 3 10.30 4.92 9.93
CA GLU A 3 11.63 5.55 9.81
C GLU A 3 12.57 4.82 8.83
N SER A 4 12.26 3.56 8.49
CA SER A 4 13.01 2.75 7.52
C SER A 4 12.41 2.79 6.10
N LEU A 5 11.35 3.57 5.86
CA LEU A 5 10.77 3.76 4.54
C LEU A 5 11.31 5.03 3.89
N SER A 6 11.60 4.95 2.59
CA SER A 6 11.94 6.14 1.82
C SER A 6 10.74 7.08 1.70
N LYS A 7 10.99 8.36 1.41
CA LYS A 7 9.92 9.33 1.12
C LYS A 7 9.03 8.85 -0.02
N ASP A 8 9.62 8.28 -1.07
CA ASP A 8 8.89 7.79 -2.24
C ASP A 8 7.97 6.63 -1.88
N GLN A 9 8.44 5.68 -1.05
CA GLN A 9 7.59 4.59 -0.55
C GLN A 9 6.42 5.09 0.27
N ILE A 10 6.64 6.11 1.11
CA ILE A 10 5.57 6.71 1.90
C ILE A 10 4.55 7.40 0.98
N GLU A 11 4.99 8.16 -0.02
CA GLU A 11 4.09 8.86 -0.93
C GLU A 11 3.31 7.89 -1.84
N GLU A 12 3.95 6.83 -2.33
CA GLU A 12 3.27 5.76 -3.08
C GLU A 12 2.26 5.01 -2.21
N ALA A 13 2.59 4.69 -0.96
CA ALA A 13 1.66 4.05 -0.04
C ALA A 13 0.46 4.95 0.30
N LYS A 14 0.69 6.27 0.49
CA LYS A 14 -0.40 7.25 0.63
C LYS A 14 -1.27 7.29 -0.62
N HIS A 15 -0.67 7.26 -1.80
CA HIS A 15 -1.40 7.23 -3.07
C HIS A 15 -2.24 5.95 -3.21
N ALA A 16 -1.70 4.80 -2.82
CA ALA A 16 -2.40 3.52 -2.79
C ALA A 16 -3.60 3.54 -1.83
N LEU A 17 -3.50 4.28 -0.73
CA LEU A 17 -4.63 4.53 0.19
C LEU A 17 -5.64 5.56 -0.34
N GLY A 18 -5.33 6.28 -1.42
CA GLY A 18 -6.15 7.39 -1.93
C GLY A 18 -6.00 8.69 -1.14
N LEU A 19 -4.99 8.78 -0.27
CA LEU A 19 -4.76 9.92 0.62
C LEU A 19 -4.21 11.16 -0.11
N THR A 20 -3.73 11.01 -1.34
CA THR A 20 -3.34 12.14 -2.20
C THR A 20 -4.55 13.05 -2.54
N TYR A 21 -5.77 12.49 -2.56
CA TYR A 21 -6.98 13.21 -2.98
C TYR A 21 -8.06 13.30 -1.89
N LYS A 22 -8.00 12.42 -0.88
CA LYS A 22 -9.03 12.29 0.16
C LYS A 22 -8.40 12.30 1.55
N LYS A 23 -9.16 12.70 2.56
CA LYS A 23 -8.71 12.73 3.97
C LYS A 23 -8.79 11.36 4.67
N LYS A 24 -9.40 10.37 4.01
CA LYS A 24 -9.65 9.03 4.54
C LYS A 24 -9.29 8.00 3.47
N PRO A 25 -8.76 6.83 3.84
CA PRO A 25 -8.49 5.76 2.91
C PRO A 25 -9.75 5.30 2.18
N THR A 26 -9.67 5.10 0.87
CA THR A 26 -10.80 4.62 0.06
C THR A 26 -10.48 3.34 -0.71
N ARG A 27 -9.21 2.92 -0.65
CA ARG A 27 -8.64 1.73 -1.28
C ARG A 27 -7.36 1.38 -0.52
N ASN A 28 -6.71 0.28 -0.87
CA ASN A 28 -5.40 -0.11 -0.33
C ASN A 28 -4.45 -0.72 -1.36
N TYR A 29 -4.72 -0.53 -2.64
CA TYR A 29 -4.00 -1.20 -3.72
C TYR A 29 -3.41 -0.22 -4.74
N PHE A 30 -2.36 -0.68 -5.41
CA PHE A 30 -1.71 0.01 -6.50
C PHE A 30 -1.34 -0.96 -7.62
N TYR A 31 -1.53 -0.54 -8.86
CA TYR A 31 -1.23 -1.34 -10.05
C TYR A 31 -0.03 -0.72 -10.77
N THR A 32 1.07 -1.46 -10.83
CA THR A 32 2.33 -0.99 -11.42
C THR A 32 3.09 -2.16 -12.04
N SER A 33 4.34 -1.93 -12.42
CA SER A 33 5.28 -2.97 -12.82
C SER A 33 5.38 -4.06 -11.76
N ALA A 34 5.36 -5.33 -12.17
CA ALA A 34 5.63 -6.45 -11.28
C ALA A 34 7.04 -6.38 -10.66
N ASN A 35 7.96 -5.63 -11.28
CA ASN A 35 9.34 -5.41 -10.85
C ASN A 35 9.55 -4.05 -10.17
N ASP A 36 8.48 -3.37 -9.75
CA ASP A 36 8.58 -2.10 -9.04
C ASP A 36 9.37 -2.28 -7.73
N LYS A 37 10.53 -1.62 -7.64
CA LYS A 37 11.49 -1.81 -6.56
C LYS A 37 10.93 -1.33 -5.22
N ASN A 38 10.17 -0.24 -5.21
CA ASN A 38 9.60 0.32 -3.99
C ASN A 38 8.58 -0.64 -3.40
N TRP A 39 7.67 -1.14 -4.24
CA TRP A 39 6.63 -2.07 -3.81
C TRP A 39 7.16 -3.47 -3.48
N ARG A 40 8.18 -3.97 -4.19
CA ARG A 40 8.83 -5.23 -3.83
C ARG A 40 9.51 -5.16 -2.46
N ASP A 41 10.23 -4.08 -2.18
CA ASP A 41 10.84 -3.89 -0.86
C ASP A 41 9.77 -3.80 0.26
N LEU A 42 8.60 -3.20 -0.02
CA LEU A 42 7.47 -3.24 0.91
C LEU A 42 6.91 -4.66 1.12
N VAL A 43 6.87 -5.49 0.08
CA VAL A 43 6.47 -6.90 0.18
C VAL A 43 7.49 -7.69 1.01
N ASP A 44 8.79 -7.52 0.74
CA ASP A 44 9.87 -8.20 1.47
C ASP A 44 9.88 -7.82 2.95
N LYS A 45 9.47 -6.59 3.29
CA LYS A 45 9.28 -6.09 4.66
C LYS A 45 7.95 -6.55 5.32
N GLY A 46 7.10 -7.30 4.62
CA GLY A 46 5.79 -7.74 5.11
C GLY A 46 4.74 -6.63 5.22
N LEU A 47 4.98 -5.49 4.57
CA LEU A 47 4.10 -4.31 4.58
C LEU A 47 3.11 -4.28 3.42
N ALA A 48 3.34 -5.11 2.40
CA ALA A 48 2.43 -5.30 1.29
C ALA A 48 2.34 -6.77 0.87
N THR A 49 1.28 -7.11 0.15
CA THR A 49 1.14 -8.37 -0.60
C THR A 49 1.08 -8.07 -2.08
N THR A 50 1.45 -9.03 -2.92
CA THR A 50 1.38 -8.91 -4.37
C THR A 50 0.44 -9.97 -4.97
N ALA A 51 -0.22 -9.62 -6.06
CA ALA A 51 -1.02 -10.51 -6.88
C ALA A 51 -0.73 -10.23 -8.37
N SER A 52 -0.74 -11.28 -9.18
CA SER A 52 -0.49 -11.18 -10.63
C SER A 52 -1.48 -10.21 -11.29
N GLY A 53 -0.96 -9.39 -12.20
CA GLY A 53 -1.77 -8.53 -13.05
C GLY A 53 -2.23 -9.24 -14.32
N TRP A 54 -2.67 -8.44 -15.28
CA TRP A 54 -3.13 -8.91 -16.59
C TRP A 54 -1.99 -9.41 -17.50
N SER A 55 -0.74 -9.10 -17.16
CA SER A 55 0.47 -9.60 -17.79
C SER A 55 1.54 -9.89 -16.73
N GLU A 56 2.54 -10.70 -17.08
CA GLU A 56 3.67 -11.02 -16.18
C GLU A 56 4.47 -9.79 -15.75
N GLU A 57 4.43 -8.72 -16.53
CA GLU A 57 5.13 -7.47 -16.25
C GLU A 57 4.36 -6.52 -15.33
N LYS A 58 3.12 -6.84 -14.97
CA LYS A 58 2.26 -5.99 -14.14
C LYS A 58 1.74 -6.75 -12.94
N ALA A 59 1.61 -6.04 -11.82
CA ALA A 59 1.08 -6.63 -10.60
C ALA A 59 0.22 -5.63 -9.83
N TYR A 60 -0.72 -6.19 -9.07
CA TYR A 60 -1.42 -5.47 -8.02
C TYR A 60 -0.66 -5.66 -6.71
N PHE A 61 -0.30 -4.55 -6.08
CA PHE A 61 0.22 -4.56 -4.72
C PHE A 61 -0.87 -4.05 -3.78
N LYS A 62 -1.01 -4.68 -2.62
CA LYS A 62 -1.96 -4.27 -1.57
C LYS A 62 -1.22 -4.07 -0.26
N LEU A 63 -1.45 -2.95 0.42
CA LEU A 63 -0.89 -2.74 1.77
C LEU A 63 -1.54 -3.71 2.76
N THR A 64 -0.76 -4.18 3.73
CA THR A 64 -1.32 -4.92 4.88
C THR A 64 -2.07 -3.96 5.82
N PHE A 65 -2.89 -4.51 6.72
CA PHE A 65 -3.62 -3.71 7.70
C PHE A 65 -2.68 -2.86 8.56
N GLU A 66 -1.59 -3.45 9.05
CA GLU A 66 -0.61 -2.75 9.89
C GLU A 66 0.09 -1.62 9.12
N ALA A 67 0.48 -1.87 7.86
CA ALA A 67 1.07 -0.84 7.01
C ALA A 67 0.08 0.29 6.71
N ALA A 68 -1.17 -0.04 6.37
CA ALA A 68 -2.20 0.96 6.09
C ALA A 68 -2.50 1.84 7.30
N LYS A 69 -2.63 1.23 8.49
CA LYS A 69 -2.84 1.94 9.75
C LYS A 69 -1.67 2.87 10.08
N MET A 70 -0.44 2.38 9.91
CA MET A 70 0.78 3.14 10.13
C MET A 70 0.89 4.34 9.16
N ILE A 71 0.69 4.14 7.86
CA ILE A 71 0.74 5.21 6.85
C ILE A 71 -0.40 6.22 7.02
N TYR A 72 -1.60 5.77 7.40
CA TYR A 72 -2.72 6.67 7.63
C TYR A 72 -2.48 7.60 8.84
N GLY A 73 -1.71 7.15 9.84
CA GLY A 73 -1.36 7.93 11.02
C GLY A 73 -2.54 8.28 11.92
N LYS A 74 -3.70 7.63 11.72
CA LYS A 74 -4.94 7.83 12.48
C LYS A 74 -5.54 6.47 12.83
N PRO A 75 -6.42 6.40 13.86
CA PRO A 75 -7.11 5.16 14.19
C PRO A 75 -7.82 4.56 12.97
N MET A 76 -7.52 3.29 12.69
CA MET A 76 -8.13 2.48 11.64
C MET A 76 -8.53 1.14 12.26
N SER A 77 -9.80 0.76 12.11
CA SER A 77 -10.27 -0.55 12.53
C SER A 77 -10.05 -1.57 11.42
N LEU A 78 -9.87 -2.84 11.79
CA LEU A 78 -9.78 -3.93 10.83
C LEU A 78 -11.06 -4.04 9.97
N LYS A 79 -12.22 -3.75 10.56
CA LYS A 79 -13.50 -3.71 9.83
C LYS A 79 -13.45 -2.67 8.70
N TYR A 80 -13.08 -1.44 9.02
CA TYR A 80 -12.98 -0.37 8.02
C TYR A 80 -11.95 -0.69 6.94
N PHE A 81 -10.79 -1.25 7.32
CA PHE A 81 -9.79 -1.67 6.35
C PHE A 81 -10.32 -2.74 5.37
N LYS A 82 -11.10 -3.71 5.85
CA LYS A 82 -11.71 -4.74 5.01
C LYS A 82 -12.77 -4.17 4.05
N GLU A 83 -13.45 -3.09 4.42
CA GLU A 83 -14.45 -2.43 3.56
C GLU A 83 -13.83 -1.70 2.36
N ILE A 84 -12.54 -1.39 2.41
CA ILE A 84 -11.81 -0.67 1.34
C ILE A 84 -10.81 -1.55 0.57
N SER A 85 -10.75 -2.87 0.86
CA SER A 85 -9.71 -3.79 0.35
C SER A 85 -10.12 -4.58 -0.88
#